data_AF-A0A6N8HTN1-F1
#
_entry.id   AF-A0A6N8HTN1-F1
#
_cell.length_a   1.000
_cell.length_b   1.000
_cell.length_c   1.000
_cell.angle_alpha   90.00
_cell.angle_beta   90.00
_cell.angle_gamma   90.00
#
_symmetry.space_group_name_H-M   'P 1'
#
loop_
_entity.id
_entity.type
_entity.pdbx_description
1 polymer ?
#
loop_
_entity_poly.entity_id
_entity_poly.type
_entity_poly.pdbx_seq_one_letter_code
_entity_poly.pdbx_strand_id
1 'polypeptide(L)'
;MRYAMDNDVFREISETPLYKAESRAYAWKNKNKLLTSYYKYCTGGKTGFTKKAGRTLVSSAQKNNMDLIAVTLNAPDDWNDHIKMYDWAYDAYTLKELKEQEDAEHGKSFFYPLSTDEQDQLVKQTVKSDLARKTIYYLNGNTIGRTLTKQTADAVPDRTSLKANITTVFKQMIGMHGDG
;
A
#
# COMPACT_ATOMS: atom_id res chain seq x y z
N MET A 1 -2.34 -14.71 5.04
CA MET A 1 -2.36 -14.37 3.60
C MET A 1 -1.72 -13.02 3.34
N ARG A 2 -2.26 -11.88 3.82
CA ARG A 2 -1.64 -10.55 3.62
C ARG A 2 -0.13 -10.53 3.86
N TYR A 3 0.30 -10.90 5.06
CA TYR A 3 1.73 -11.00 5.40
C TYR A 3 2.51 -12.01 4.54
N ALA A 4 1.90 -13.16 4.22
CA ALA A 4 2.57 -14.20 3.44
C ALA A 4 2.80 -13.76 1.99
N MET A 5 1.87 -12.98 1.44
CA MET A 5 1.98 -12.43 0.09
C MET A 5 3.09 -11.40 -0.04
N ASP A 6 3.70 -10.90 1.05
CA ASP A 6 4.89 -10.05 0.99
C ASP A 6 6.18 -10.84 0.69
N ASN A 7 6.14 -12.18 0.79
CA ASN A 7 7.27 -13.06 0.54
C ASN A 7 7.24 -13.61 -0.90
N ASP A 8 8.30 -13.36 -1.67
CA ASP A 8 8.42 -13.79 -3.07
C ASP A 8 8.28 -15.30 -3.27
N VAL A 9 8.95 -16.08 -2.42
CA VAL A 9 8.91 -17.55 -2.49
C VAL A 9 7.49 -18.07 -2.22
N PHE A 10 6.78 -17.45 -1.28
CA PHE A 10 5.39 -17.82 -1.03
C PHE A 10 4.49 -17.49 -2.22
N ARG A 11 4.67 -16.34 -2.88
CA ARG A 11 3.93 -15.96 -4.08
C ARG A 11 4.13 -17.00 -5.19
N GLU A 12 5.37 -17.32 -5.51
CA GLU A 12 5.75 -18.31 -6.52
C GLU A 12 5.09 -19.68 -6.25
N ILE A 13 5.20 -20.18 -5.02
CA ILE A 13 4.62 -21.48 -4.65
C ILE A 13 3.08 -21.43 -4.74
N SER A 14 2.47 -20.34 -4.28
CA SER A 14 1.00 -20.18 -4.21
C SER A 14 0.36 -20.08 -5.59
N GLU A 15 1.03 -19.44 -6.55
CA GLU A 15 0.57 -19.25 -7.93
C GLU A 15 0.93 -20.41 -8.87
N THR A 16 1.76 -21.36 -8.43
CA THR A 16 2.15 -22.51 -9.24
C THR A 16 0.96 -23.45 -9.49
N PRO A 17 0.51 -23.64 -10.76
CA PRO A 17 -0.63 -24.50 -11.06
C PRO A 17 -0.25 -25.99 -11.12
N LEU A 18 0.99 -26.31 -11.49
CA LEU A 18 1.52 -27.65 -11.64
C LEU A 18 3.01 -27.66 -11.25
N TYR A 19 3.42 -28.59 -10.39
CA TYR A 19 4.81 -28.73 -9.98
C TYR A 19 5.28 -30.18 -10.14
N LYS A 20 6.44 -30.40 -10.77
CA LYS A 20 7.06 -31.73 -10.89
C LYS A 20 8.38 -31.73 -10.12
N ALA A 21 8.41 -32.49 -9.02
CA ALA A 21 9.64 -32.73 -8.28
C ALA A 21 10.57 -33.66 -9.06
N GLU A 22 11.88 -33.39 -9.06
CA GLU A 22 12.87 -34.25 -9.72
C GLU A 22 12.86 -35.69 -9.19
N SER A 23 12.60 -35.84 -7.89
CA SER A 23 12.54 -37.13 -7.20
C SER A 23 11.26 -37.92 -7.47
N ARG A 24 10.30 -37.40 -8.25
CA ARG A 24 9.00 -38.03 -8.47
C ARG A 24 8.66 -38.18 -9.94
N ALA A 25 8.07 -39.32 -10.27
CA ALA A 25 7.62 -39.61 -11.64
C ALA A 25 6.41 -38.76 -12.06
N TYR A 26 5.59 -38.29 -11.12
CA TYR A 26 4.34 -37.56 -11.38
C TYR A 26 4.38 -36.13 -10.84
N ALA A 27 3.62 -35.25 -11.48
CA ALA A 27 3.47 -33.86 -11.09
C ALA A 27 2.28 -33.66 -10.13
N TRP A 28 2.41 -32.70 -9.22
CA TRP A 28 1.33 -32.23 -8.37
C TRP A 28 0.58 -31.07 -9.02
N LYS A 29 -0.71 -31.28 -9.28
CA LYS A 29 -1.61 -30.20 -9.68
C LYS A 29 -2.12 -29.46 -8.44
N ASN A 30 -2.12 -28.14 -8.50
CA ASN A 30 -2.66 -27.31 -7.44
C ASN A 30 -4.16 -27.59 -7.26
N LYS A 31 -4.60 -27.76 -6.02
CA LYS A 31 -6.00 -28.04 -5.68
C LYS A 31 -6.89 -26.79 -5.75
N ASN A 32 -6.29 -25.60 -5.85
CA ASN A 32 -7.03 -24.35 -6.02
C ASN A 32 -7.63 -24.29 -7.43
N LYS A 33 -8.95 -24.44 -7.54
CA LYS A 33 -9.65 -24.39 -8.82
C LYS A 33 -9.78 -22.98 -9.37
N LEU A 34 -9.75 -21.93 -8.54
CA LEU A 34 -9.69 -20.55 -9.02
C LEU A 34 -8.45 -20.36 -9.89
N LEU A 35 -7.29 -20.75 -9.35
CA LEU A 35 -6.01 -20.66 -10.05
C LEU A 35 -5.95 -21.53 -11.30
N THR A 36 -6.43 -22.78 -11.21
CA THR A 36 -6.19 -23.76 -12.28
C THR A 36 -7.23 -23.75 -13.39
N SER A 37 -8.44 -23.21 -13.17
CA SER A 37 -9.53 -23.33 -14.16
C SER A 37 -10.65 -22.28 -14.09
N TYR A 38 -10.95 -21.70 -12.93
CA TYR A 38 -12.19 -20.93 -12.76
C TYR A 38 -12.02 -19.41 -12.82
N TYR A 39 -10.86 -18.86 -12.47
CA TYR A 39 -10.73 -17.42 -12.32
C TYR A 39 -9.36 -16.90 -12.78
N LYS A 40 -9.36 -16.24 -13.94
CA LYS A 40 -8.15 -15.77 -14.64
C LYS A 40 -7.31 -14.75 -13.85
N TYR A 41 -7.90 -14.06 -12.88
CA TYR A 41 -7.22 -13.07 -12.05
C TYR A 41 -6.63 -13.67 -10.77
N CYS A 42 -6.84 -14.98 -10.50
CA CYS A 42 -6.36 -15.61 -9.28
C CYS A 42 -4.83 -15.70 -9.26
N THR A 43 -4.23 -15.25 -8.16
CA THR A 43 -2.77 -15.27 -7.92
C THR A 43 -2.38 -16.29 -6.84
N GLY A 44 -3.29 -17.21 -6.52
CA GLY A 44 -3.02 -18.33 -5.61
C GLY A 44 -3.99 -18.43 -4.45
N GLY A 45 -3.62 -19.24 -3.45
CA GLY A 45 -4.48 -19.54 -2.31
C GLY A 45 -4.33 -20.96 -1.76
N LYS A 46 -5.17 -21.30 -0.79
CA LYS A 46 -5.18 -22.62 -0.16
C LYS A 46 -6.59 -23.06 0.21
N THR A 47 -6.91 -24.30 -0.18
CA THR A 47 -8.12 -25.02 0.21
C THR A 47 -7.96 -25.76 1.53
N GLY A 48 -9.04 -25.88 2.28
CA GLY A 48 -9.15 -26.73 3.46
C GLY A 48 -10.49 -27.45 3.52
N PHE A 49 -10.51 -28.65 4.11
CA PHE A 49 -11.74 -29.38 4.38
C PHE A 49 -11.57 -30.33 5.54
N THR A 50 -12.52 -30.31 6.47
CA THR A 50 -12.75 -31.41 7.44
C THR A 50 -14.25 -31.57 7.65
N LYS A 51 -14.70 -32.72 8.18
CA LYS A 51 -16.13 -32.94 8.48
C LYS A 51 -16.72 -31.88 9.42
N LYS A 52 -15.93 -31.35 10.36
CA LYS A 52 -16.39 -30.34 11.34
C LYS A 52 -16.30 -28.91 10.82
N ALA A 53 -15.26 -28.59 10.05
CA ALA A 53 -15.01 -27.24 9.55
C ALA A 53 -15.77 -26.91 8.25
N GLY A 54 -16.26 -27.93 7.54
CA GLY A 54 -16.75 -27.77 6.18
C GLY A 54 -15.62 -27.40 5.22
N ARG A 55 -15.99 -26.79 4.08
CA ARG A 55 -15.04 -26.26 3.10
C ARG A 55 -14.53 -24.89 3.57
N THR A 56 -13.22 -24.69 3.52
CA THR A 56 -12.57 -23.42 3.78
C THR A 56 -11.67 -23.05 2.62
N LEU A 57 -11.59 -21.76 2.31
CA LEU A 57 -10.77 -21.26 1.23
C LEU A 57 -10.21 -19.90 1.59
N VAL A 58 -8.91 -19.74 1.38
CA VAL A 58 -8.28 -18.43 1.24
C VAL A 58 -7.70 -18.33 -0.16
N SER A 59 -7.95 -17.23 -0.87
CA SER A 59 -7.32 -16.97 -2.16
C SER A 59 -6.88 -15.52 -2.28
N SER A 60 -6.03 -15.27 -3.25
CA SER A 60 -5.70 -13.93 -3.72
C SER A 60 -6.03 -13.80 -5.21
N ALA A 61 -6.33 -12.57 -5.63
CA ALA A 61 -6.49 -12.21 -7.01
C ALA A 61 -5.93 -10.81 -7.27
N GLN A 62 -5.52 -10.55 -8.51
CA GLN A 62 -5.01 -9.25 -8.94
C GLN A 62 -5.67 -8.84 -10.26
N LYS A 63 -6.22 -7.62 -10.28
CA LYS A 63 -6.78 -6.96 -11.47
C LYS A 63 -6.58 -5.46 -11.32
N ASN A 64 -6.21 -4.75 -12.39
CA ASN A 64 -6.01 -3.30 -12.39
C ASN A 64 -5.06 -2.79 -11.29
N ASN A 65 -3.94 -3.49 -11.05
CA ASN A 65 -2.98 -3.23 -9.98
C ASN A 65 -3.56 -3.26 -8.56
N MET A 66 -4.78 -3.81 -8.38
CA MET A 66 -5.42 -3.99 -7.10
C MET A 66 -5.36 -5.46 -6.69
N ASP A 67 -4.63 -5.72 -5.61
CA ASP A 67 -4.53 -7.03 -4.99
C ASP A 67 -5.62 -7.22 -3.93
N LEU A 68 -6.40 -8.28 -4.07
CA LEU A 68 -7.48 -8.62 -3.16
C LEU A 68 -7.28 -10.00 -2.56
N ILE A 69 -7.70 -10.16 -1.31
CA ILE A 69 -7.70 -11.44 -0.59
C ILE A 69 -9.13 -11.73 -0.16
N ALA A 70 -9.60 -12.93 -0.45
CA ALA A 70 -10.90 -13.42 -0.03
C ALA A 70 -10.72 -14.63 0.91
N VAL A 71 -11.59 -14.72 1.91
CA VAL A 71 -11.62 -15.83 2.86
C VAL A 71 -13.05 -16.27 3.09
N THR A 72 -13.30 -17.56 2.94
CA THR A 72 -14.57 -18.20 3.31
C THR A 72 -14.33 -19.35 4.27
N LEU A 73 -15.22 -19.48 5.25
CA LEU A 73 -15.22 -20.54 6.25
C LEU A 73 -16.56 -21.26 6.22
N ASN A 74 -16.54 -22.59 6.19
CA ASN A 74 -17.72 -23.44 6.07
C ASN A 74 -18.64 -23.02 4.89
N ALA A 75 -18.04 -22.82 3.71
CA ALA A 75 -18.75 -22.36 2.51
C ALA A 75 -18.77 -23.46 1.44
N PRO A 76 -19.91 -24.17 1.26
CA PRO A 76 -20.03 -25.21 0.24
C PRO A 76 -19.74 -24.74 -1.19
N ASP A 77 -20.04 -23.47 -1.49
CA ASP A 77 -19.90 -22.83 -2.81
C ASP A 77 -18.72 -21.83 -2.86
N ASP A 78 -17.69 -22.06 -2.04
CA ASP A 78 -16.50 -21.21 -1.84
C ASP A 78 -15.88 -20.66 -3.14
N TRP A 79 -15.87 -21.45 -4.22
CA TRP A 79 -15.36 -21.00 -5.52
C TRP A 79 -16.17 -19.83 -6.11
N ASN A 80 -17.49 -19.97 -6.19
CA ASN A 80 -18.34 -18.93 -6.76
C ASN A 80 -18.43 -17.72 -5.84
N ASP A 81 -18.42 -17.94 -4.53
CA ASP A 81 -18.39 -16.86 -3.54
C ASP A 81 -17.14 -16.00 -3.70
N HIS A 82 -15.97 -16.62 -3.87
CA HIS A 82 -14.73 -15.88 -4.10
C HIS A 82 -14.75 -15.09 -5.41
N ILE A 83 -15.23 -15.68 -6.51
CA ILE A 83 -15.36 -14.97 -7.80
C ILE A 83 -16.27 -13.76 -7.64
N LYS A 84 -17.46 -13.93 -7.05
CA LYS A 84 -18.41 -12.83 -6.83
C LYS A 84 -17.83 -11.73 -5.94
N MET A 85 -17.12 -12.09 -4.86
CA MET A 85 -16.47 -11.11 -3.98
C MET A 85 -15.41 -10.30 -4.73
N TYR A 86 -14.59 -10.94 -5.56
CA TYR A 86 -13.58 -10.24 -6.35
C TYR A 86 -14.20 -9.35 -7.42
N ASP A 87 -15.13 -9.89 -8.22
CA ASP A 87 -15.77 -9.12 -9.29
C ASP A 87 -16.50 -7.90 -8.70
N TRP A 88 -17.28 -8.10 -7.62
CA TRP A 88 -17.91 -6.99 -6.91
C TRP A 88 -16.90 -5.95 -6.44
N ALA A 89 -15.79 -6.36 -5.82
CA ALA A 89 -14.79 -5.41 -5.31
C ALA A 89 -14.07 -4.67 -6.45
N TYR A 90 -13.77 -5.34 -7.56
CA TYR A 90 -13.14 -4.71 -8.72
C TYR A 90 -14.08 -3.76 -9.48
N ASP A 91 -15.39 -3.98 -9.38
CA ASP A 91 -16.39 -3.10 -10.00
C ASP A 91 -16.73 -1.92 -9.07
N ALA A 92 -16.77 -2.15 -7.76
CA ALA A 92 -17.15 -1.14 -6.77
C ALA A 92 -15.99 -0.21 -6.38
N TYR A 93 -14.73 -0.66 -6.49
CA TYR A 93 -13.57 0.10 -6.02
C TYR A 93 -12.54 0.32 -7.12
N THR A 94 -11.94 1.51 -7.12
CA THR A 94 -10.77 1.83 -7.95
C THR A 94 -9.60 2.21 -7.06
N LEU A 95 -8.41 1.70 -7.39
CA LEU A 95 -7.20 2.05 -6.67
C LEU A 95 -6.79 3.49 -7.01
N LYS A 96 -6.85 4.40 -6.03
CA LYS A 96 -6.51 5.81 -6.21
C LYS A 96 -5.19 6.13 -5.52
N GLU A 97 -4.36 6.90 -6.21
CA GLU A 97 -3.16 7.48 -5.61
C GLU A 97 -3.55 8.73 -4.81
N LEU A 98 -3.23 8.74 -3.52
CA LEU A 98 -3.42 9.87 -2.63
C LEU A 98 -2.07 10.55 -2.40
N LYS A 99 -1.93 11.77 -2.95
CA LYS A 99 -0.72 12.60 -2.88
C LYS A 99 -1.05 14.02 -2.38
N GLU A 100 -0.08 14.63 -1.69
CA GLU A 100 -0.18 16.00 -1.17
C GLU A 100 0.27 17.01 -2.24
N GLN A 101 -0.69 17.57 -2.98
CA GLN A 101 -0.52 18.54 -4.08
C GLN A 101 0.40 18.11 -5.25
N GLU A 102 0.19 18.72 -6.42
CA GLU A 102 0.92 18.40 -7.65
C GLU A 102 2.35 18.98 -7.68
N ASP A 103 2.65 19.98 -6.84
CA ASP A 103 3.91 20.73 -6.85
C ASP A 103 5.00 20.16 -5.92
N ALA A 104 4.76 19.03 -5.26
CA ALA A 104 5.72 18.40 -4.36
C ALA A 104 6.43 17.23 -5.05
N GLU A 105 7.54 17.51 -5.75
CA GLU A 105 8.41 16.51 -6.41
C GLU A 105 8.92 15.40 -5.45
N HIS A 106 8.74 15.55 -4.14
CA HIS A 106 9.26 14.65 -3.11
C HIS A 106 8.22 14.21 -2.05
N GLY A 107 6.93 14.46 -2.29
CA GLY A 107 5.85 14.05 -1.37
C GLY A 107 5.62 12.54 -1.41
N LYS A 108 5.64 11.87 -0.24
CA LYS A 108 5.26 10.44 -0.18
C LYS A 108 3.78 10.30 -0.54
N SER A 109 3.46 9.56 -1.61
CA SER A 109 2.09 9.13 -1.94
C SER A 109 1.81 7.72 -1.40
N PHE A 110 0.52 7.37 -1.33
CA PHE A 110 0.09 6.00 -1.07
C PHE A 110 -1.17 5.69 -1.87
N PHE A 111 -1.40 4.40 -2.13
CA PHE A 111 -2.59 3.93 -2.85
C PHE A 111 -3.66 3.46 -1.87
N TYR A 112 -4.92 3.78 -2.16
CA TYR A 112 -6.07 3.33 -1.38
C TYR A 112 -7.24 3.01 -2.30
N PRO A 113 -7.91 1.85 -2.14
CA PRO A 113 -9.11 1.53 -2.91
C PRO A 113 -10.28 2.37 -2.42
N LEU A 114 -10.89 3.15 -3.32
CA LEU A 114 -12.06 3.97 -3.01
C LEU A 114 -13.19 3.63 -3.98
N SER A 115 -14.42 3.57 -3.45
CA SER A 115 -15.61 3.60 -4.28
C SER A 115 -15.89 5.00 -4.82
N THR A 116 -16.86 5.14 -5.72
CA THR A 116 -17.29 6.46 -6.20
C THR A 116 -17.83 7.31 -5.05
N ASP A 117 -18.69 6.74 -4.20
CA ASP A 117 -19.32 7.46 -3.09
C ASP A 117 -18.32 7.82 -1.99
N GLU A 118 -17.28 7.00 -1.78
CA GLU A 118 -16.23 7.26 -0.79
C GLU A 118 -15.27 8.37 -1.22
N GLN A 119 -15.11 8.60 -2.54
CA GLN A 119 -14.29 9.70 -3.04
C GLN A 119 -14.87 11.05 -2.62
N ASP A 120 -16.20 11.19 -2.62
CA ASP A 120 -16.88 12.43 -2.20
C ASP A 120 -16.82 12.65 -0.69
N GLN A 121 -16.60 11.59 0.10
CA GLN A 121 -16.53 11.62 1.56
C GLN A 121 -15.10 11.76 2.09
N LEU A 122 -14.11 11.85 1.20
CA LEU A 122 -12.70 11.93 1.58
C LEU A 122 -12.36 13.32 2.16
N VAL A 123 -11.99 13.35 3.45
CA VAL A 123 -11.58 14.57 4.14
C VAL A 123 -10.07 14.60 4.32
N LYS A 124 -9.44 15.74 4.04
CA LYS A 124 -7.99 15.95 4.20
C LYS A 124 -7.73 16.99 5.28
N GLN A 125 -6.82 16.69 6.21
CA GLN A 125 -6.34 17.67 7.20
C GLN A 125 -4.83 17.81 7.09
N THR A 126 -4.35 19.02 6.83
CA THR A 126 -2.92 19.32 6.73
C THR A 126 -2.44 20.02 8.00
N VAL A 127 -1.46 19.42 8.65
CA VAL A 127 -0.74 20.01 9.78
C VAL A 127 0.63 20.46 9.29
N LYS A 128 0.89 21.77 9.39
CA LYS A 128 2.19 22.36 9.07
C LYS A 128 3.04 22.38 10.35
N SER A 129 4.28 21.90 10.26
CA SER A 129 5.36 22.16 11.23
C SER A 129 6.53 22.84 10.54
N ASP A 130 7.44 23.43 11.31
CA ASP A 130 8.59 24.20 10.83
C ASP A 130 9.52 23.43 9.87
N LEU A 131 9.45 22.10 9.86
CA LEU A 131 10.32 21.22 9.07
C LEU A 131 9.55 20.31 8.10
N ALA A 132 8.23 20.17 8.25
CA ALA A 132 7.45 19.23 7.46
C ALA A 132 5.97 19.61 7.38
N ARG A 133 5.35 19.27 6.25
CA ARG A 133 3.89 19.23 6.10
C ARG A 133 3.44 17.78 6.21
N LYS A 134 2.44 17.56 7.04
CA LYS A 134 1.80 16.25 7.23
C LYS A 134 0.34 16.39 6.85
N THR A 135 -0.08 15.67 5.81
CA THR A 135 -1.49 15.57 5.44
C THR A 135 -2.05 14.22 5.87
N ILE A 136 -3.15 14.25 6.62
CA ILE A 136 -3.87 13.08 7.12
C ILE A 136 -5.18 12.96 6.32
N TYR A 137 -5.45 11.76 5.82
CA TYR A 137 -6.65 11.44 5.06
C TYR A 137 -7.63 10.68 5.94
N TYR A 138 -8.89 11.12 5.93
CA TYR A 138 -9.98 10.52 6.68
C TYR A 138 -11.10 10.09 5.73
N LEU A 139 -11.66 8.92 6.00
CA LEU A 139 -12.87 8.42 5.37
C LEU A 139 -13.83 7.99 6.48
N ASN A 140 -15.04 8.54 6.48
CA ASN A 140 -16.07 8.26 7.50
C ASN A 140 -15.56 8.43 8.95
N GLY A 141 -14.74 9.46 9.18
CA GLY A 141 -14.14 9.76 10.48
C GLY A 141 -12.92 8.90 10.85
N ASN A 142 -12.57 7.88 10.06
CA ASN A 142 -11.41 7.02 10.31
C ASN A 142 -10.21 7.45 9.49
N THR A 143 -9.02 7.44 10.09
CA THR A 143 -7.77 7.72 9.36
C THR A 143 -7.44 6.56 8.42
N ILE A 144 -7.37 6.84 7.11
CA ILE A 144 -7.01 5.86 6.09
C ILE A 144 -5.53 5.91 5.70
N GLY A 145 -4.86 7.04 5.97
CA GLY A 145 -3.44 7.18 5.69
C GLY A 145 -2.91 8.59 5.94
N ARG A 146 -1.60 8.74 5.71
CA ARG A 146 -0.88 10.00 5.88
C ARG A 146 0.18 10.14 4.80
N THR A 147 0.32 11.36 4.29
CA THR A 147 1.44 11.76 3.44
C THR A 147 2.34 12.71 4.24
N LEU A 148 3.64 12.67 3.93
CA LEU A 148 4.64 13.53 4.52
C LEU A 148 5.41 14.21 3.40
N THR A 149 5.46 15.53 3.47
CA THR A 149 6.23 16.36 2.55
C THR A 149 7.24 17.15 3.37
N LYS A 150 8.52 16.95 3.10
CA LYS A 150 9.56 17.82 3.65
C LYS A 150 9.40 19.18 2.96
N GLN A 151 9.35 20.26 3.73
CA GLN A 151 9.38 21.58 3.13
C GLN A 151 10.79 21.73 2.53
N THR A 152 10.88 21.75 1.20
CA THR A 152 12.08 22.27 0.56
C THR A 152 12.18 23.72 1.02
N ALA A 153 13.32 24.08 1.60
CA ALA A 153 13.59 25.46 1.96
C ALA A 153 13.48 26.30 0.68
N ASP A 154 12.38 27.02 0.53
CA ASP A 154 12.34 28.15 -0.37
C ASP A 154 13.43 29.12 0.12
N ALA A 155 14.37 29.41 -0.79
CA ALA A 155 15.67 30.03 -0.58
C ALA A 155 16.71 29.13 0.11
N VAL A 156 17.70 28.69 -0.69
CA VAL A 156 19.07 28.49 -0.20
C VAL A 156 19.42 29.75 0.61
N PRO A 157 19.60 29.70 1.93
CA PRO A 157 20.12 30.86 2.64
C PRO A 157 21.51 31.08 2.04
N ASP A 158 21.66 32.20 1.34
CA ASP A 158 22.91 32.59 0.71
C ASP A 158 24.04 32.32 1.72
N ARG A 159 25.00 31.44 1.37
CA ARG A 159 26.06 31.00 2.30
C ARG A 159 26.87 32.17 2.84
N THR A 160 26.79 33.32 2.18
CA THR A 160 27.32 34.62 2.59
C THR A 160 26.67 35.15 3.86
N SER A 161 25.35 34.97 4.03
CA SER A 161 24.58 35.47 5.20
C SER A 161 24.92 34.72 6.51
N LEU A 162 25.16 33.41 6.44
CA LEU A 162 25.54 32.61 7.60
C LEU A 162 26.94 32.94 8.11
N LYS A 163 27.91 33.15 7.20
CA LYS A 163 29.25 33.64 7.58
C LYS A 163 29.20 35.05 8.14
N ALA A 164 28.39 35.94 7.56
CA ALA A 164 28.23 37.31 8.05
C ALA A 164 27.64 37.36 9.47
N ASN A 165 26.64 36.53 9.75
CA ASN A 165 26.00 36.46 11.06
C ASN A 165 26.90 35.82 12.13
N ILE A 166 27.61 34.73 11.80
CA ILE A 166 28.57 34.13 12.73
C ILE A 166 29.72 35.10 13.03
N THR A 167 30.23 35.80 12.02
CA THR A 167 31.32 36.77 12.19
C THR A 167 30.88 37.96 13.04
N THR A 168 29.65 38.46 12.84
CA THR A 168 29.08 39.57 13.63
C THR A 168 28.89 39.17 15.10
N VAL A 169 28.31 38.01 15.35
CA VAL A 169 28.12 37.48 16.72
C VAL A 169 29.47 37.22 17.39
N PHE A 170 30.45 36.70 16.66
CA PHE A 170 31.79 36.46 17.20
C PHE A 170 32.50 37.77 17.52
N LYS A 171 32.42 38.79 16.63
CA LYS A 171 32.96 40.15 16.87
C LYS A 171 32.34 40.83 18.09
N GLN A 172 31.02 40.67 18.30
CA GLN A 172 30.34 41.16 19.50
C GLN A 172 30.79 40.44 20.76
N MET A 173 31.00 39.11 20.71
CA MET A 173 31.45 38.34 21.87
C MET A 173 32.90 38.64 22.27
N ILE A 174 33.79 38.90 21.31
CA ILE A 174 35.20 39.23 21.58
C ILE A 174 35.46 40.73 21.77
N GLY A 175 34.41 41.57 21.79
CA GLY A 175 34.52 42.99 22.10
C GLY A 175 35.32 43.82 21.09
N MET A 176 35.47 43.36 19.85
CA MET A 176 36.17 44.14 18.82
C MET A 176 35.23 45.20 18.22
N HIS A 177 35.25 46.42 18.77
CA HIS A 177 34.80 47.63 18.05
C HIS A 177 35.88 47.98 17.00
N GLY A 178 35.56 47.80 15.72
CA GLY A 178 36.36 48.32 14.64
C GLY A 178 35.86 49.72 14.28
N ASP A 179 36.63 50.74 14.66
CA ASP A 179 36.58 52.07 14.08
C ASP A 179 36.91 52.01 12.57
N GLY A 180 36.15 52.74 11.76
CA GLY A 180 36.34 52.87 10.31
C GLY A 180 35.04 53.11 9.55
#